data_AF-A0A7X6P7C4-F1
#
_entry.id   AF-A0A7X6P7C4-F1
#
_cell.length_a   1.000
_cell.length_b   1.000
_cell.length_c   1.000
_cell.angle_alpha   90.00
_cell.angle_beta   90.00
_cell.angle_gamma   90.00
#
_symmetry.space_group_name_H-M   'P 1'
#
loop_
_entity.id
_entity.type
_entity.pdbx_description
1 polymer ?
#
loop_
_entity_poly.entity_id
_entity_poly.type
_entity_poly.pdbx_seq_one_letter_code
_entity_poly.pdbx_strand_id
1 'polypeptide(L)'
;DYVVLLGIFEGAPFLSDYHSDKASDELIELSMEGTLEEEEGDDNSFSEVEGDDNAFYEEERNTNNFNVVNYFSFFLTLFLFALVPLGIVGAFAKRTKNQKFKPSVTDQYYREVPYDHHFLNTQYFTNSEVSDWISAFILKWVSEGRLMDQVEEVGLIFKRDKLALKIMPNIWQHANELEGQLWDMLVVAAGEDRILSEKEFNRYVKRNIKGFNSWTDSVEKQSKIFMTQEGYLEEFTEKALKFFTRKKLNITQKGQQLGDNIVGFKNYLKDFSLLEERGVSHVALWQELMIWAAYMGIAEEVYEQLKIVNPQVEYEMPYSTRTIIMTGYFANTIQTTQSSANASSGGGGGSFSGGGGGASGGGSGGGTR
;
A
#
# COMPACT_ATOMS: atom_id res chain seq x y z
N ASP A 1 37.89 14.67 14.15
CA ASP A 1 38.22 15.52 12.98
C ASP A 1 37.79 14.86 11.70
N TYR A 2 36.67 15.30 11.12
CA TYR A 2 36.22 14.89 9.80
C TYR A 2 36.12 16.15 8.94
N VAL A 3 36.67 16.10 7.74
CA VAL A 3 36.61 17.19 6.76
C VAL A 3 35.35 17.00 5.92
N VAL A 4 34.45 17.97 5.96
CA VAL A 4 33.31 18.06 5.04
C VAL A 4 33.77 18.84 3.82
N LEU A 5 33.84 18.19 2.66
CA LEU A 5 34.00 18.87 1.37
C LEU A 5 32.61 19.23 0.84
N LEU A 6 32.22 20.49 1.03
CA LEU A 6 31.10 21.10 0.33
C LEU A 6 31.55 21.46 -1.09
N GLY A 7 31.22 20.61 -2.05
CA GLY A 7 31.26 20.98 -3.47
C GLY A 7 30.11 21.93 -3.76
N ILE A 8 30.39 23.23 -3.82
CA ILE A 8 29.45 24.21 -4.38
C ILE A 8 29.51 24.04 -5.90
N PHE A 9 28.42 23.55 -6.49
CA PHE A 9 28.25 23.58 -7.94
C PHE A 9 27.86 25.02 -8.33
N GLU A 10 28.78 25.75 -8.95
CA GLU A 10 28.44 27.01 -9.62
C GLU A 10 27.70 26.70 -10.93
N GLY A 11 26.37 26.64 -10.86
CA GLY A 11 25.49 26.50 -12.02
C GLY A 11 24.25 25.68 -11.74
N ALA A 12 23.10 26.12 -12.28
CA ALA A 12 21.88 25.33 -12.26
C ALA A 12 22.14 24.00 -12.99
N PRO A 13 21.91 22.83 -12.37
CA PRO A 13 22.37 21.56 -12.92
C PRO A 13 21.65 21.16 -14.22
N PHE A 14 20.53 21.81 -14.57
CA PHE A 14 19.87 21.67 -15.87
C PHE A 14 19.18 22.99 -16.23
N LEU A 15 19.69 23.70 -17.24
CA LEU A 15 18.93 24.72 -17.97
C LEU A 15 18.46 24.05 -19.26
N SER A 16 17.15 23.87 -19.36
CA SER A 16 16.48 23.43 -20.58
C SER A 16 15.73 24.64 -21.11
N ASP A 17 16.12 25.13 -22.29
CA ASP A 17 15.39 26.19 -23.02
C ASP A 17 14.13 25.63 -23.72
N TYR A 18 13.78 24.37 -23.45
CA TYR A 18 12.61 23.74 -24.03
C TYR A 18 11.35 24.09 -23.23
N HIS A 19 10.61 25.07 -23.74
CA HIS A 19 9.22 25.31 -23.38
C HIS A 19 8.32 24.69 -24.44
N SER A 20 7.47 23.75 -24.01
CA SER A 20 6.39 23.23 -24.86
C SER A 20 5.10 23.90 -24.43
N ASP A 21 4.44 24.59 -25.37
CA ASP A 21 3.17 25.26 -25.13
C ASP A 21 1.97 24.28 -25.15
N LYS A 22 2.23 22.97 -25.29
CA LYS A 22 1.20 21.94 -25.37
C LYS A 22 0.85 21.38 -24.00
N ALA A 23 -0.44 21.37 -23.68
CA ALA A 23 -0.94 20.75 -22.45
C ALA A 23 -0.75 19.22 -22.50
N SER A 24 -0.57 18.58 -21.34
CA SER A 24 -0.35 17.13 -21.26
C SER A 24 -1.45 16.30 -21.94
N ASP A 25 -2.67 16.81 -21.93
CA ASP A 25 -3.83 16.17 -22.56
C ASP A 25 -3.70 16.16 -24.10
N GLU A 26 -3.10 17.20 -24.67
CA GLU A 26 -2.89 17.36 -26.12
C GLU A 26 -1.80 16.40 -26.64
N LEU A 27 -0.81 16.07 -25.80
CA LEU A 27 0.22 15.07 -26.11
C LEU A 27 -0.34 13.64 -26.06
N ILE A 28 -1.33 13.40 -25.20
CA ILE A 28 -2.03 12.10 -25.11
C ILE A 28 -2.90 11.93 -26.36
N GLU A 29 -3.61 12.97 -26.79
CA GLU A 29 -4.44 12.95 -28.00
C GLU A 29 -3.59 12.71 -29.26
N LEU A 30 -2.46 13.42 -29.41
CA LEU A 30 -1.48 13.19 -30.49
C LEU A 30 -0.93 11.76 -30.52
N SER A 31 -0.76 11.13 -29.35
CA SER A 31 -0.29 9.75 -29.26
C SER A 31 -1.37 8.72 -29.63
N MET A 32 -2.65 9.10 -29.52
CA MET A 32 -3.79 8.27 -29.91
C MET A 32 -4.12 8.41 -31.40
N GLU A 33 -3.90 9.60 -31.97
CA GLU A 33 -4.16 9.90 -33.38
C GLU A 33 -3.25 9.11 -34.33
N GLY A 34 -2.02 8.79 -33.93
CA GLY A 34 -1.08 7.96 -34.71
C GLY A 34 -1.39 6.45 -34.75
N THR A 35 -2.52 6.01 -34.19
CA THR A 35 -2.94 4.59 -34.20
C THR A 35 -4.21 4.31 -35.01
N LEU A 36 -4.73 5.30 -35.73
CA LEU A 36 -5.87 5.15 -36.63
C LEU A 36 -5.50 5.61 -38.05
N GLU A 37 -4.79 4.77 -38.79
CA GLU A 37 -4.79 4.83 -40.27
C GLU A 37 -5.94 3.95 -40.77
N GLU A 38 -6.98 4.57 -41.34
CA GLU A 38 -7.77 3.99 -42.42
C GLU A 38 -7.65 4.92 -43.63
N GLU A 39 -7.13 4.37 -44.73
CA GLU A 39 -7.06 4.98 -46.05
C GLU A 39 -8.46 5.20 -46.63
N GLU A 40 -8.67 6.35 -47.29
CA GLU A 40 -9.45 6.58 -48.53
C GLU A 40 -9.44 8.11 -48.74
N GLY A 41 -8.87 8.68 -49.80
CA GLY A 41 -9.36 8.65 -51.19
C GLY A 41 -10.09 9.97 -51.49
N ASP A 42 -9.51 10.86 -52.32
CA ASP A 42 -10.19 11.58 -53.43
C ASP A 42 -9.38 12.78 -53.99
N ASP A 43 -9.14 12.70 -55.31
CA ASP A 43 -9.50 13.66 -56.37
C ASP A 43 -9.00 15.13 -56.34
N ASN A 44 -8.14 15.50 -57.30
CA ASN A 44 -8.52 15.93 -58.67
C ASN A 44 -7.43 16.78 -59.37
N SER A 45 -7.37 16.65 -60.71
CA SER A 45 -7.03 17.68 -61.73
C SER A 45 -5.81 17.45 -62.64
N PHE A 46 -6.15 17.09 -63.89
CA PHE A 46 -5.64 17.64 -65.17
C PHE A 46 -4.27 17.21 -65.73
N SER A 47 -4.30 16.33 -66.74
CA SER A 47 -3.74 16.62 -68.08
C SER A 47 -4.17 15.57 -69.13
N GLU A 48 -4.90 16.07 -70.12
CA GLU A 48 -5.08 15.66 -71.53
C GLU A 48 -4.08 14.66 -72.13
N VAL A 49 -4.59 13.54 -72.70
CA VAL A 49 -4.10 12.89 -73.95
C VAL A 49 -5.26 12.12 -74.61
N GLU A 50 -5.45 12.36 -75.91
CA GLU A 50 -6.42 11.74 -76.84
C GLU A 50 -6.16 10.24 -77.11
N GLY A 51 -7.20 9.50 -77.54
CA GLY A 51 -7.00 8.25 -78.28
C GLY A 51 -8.12 7.20 -78.19
N ASP A 52 -9.11 7.36 -79.07
CA ASP A 52 -9.80 6.38 -79.94
C ASP A 52 -10.20 4.94 -79.50
N ASP A 53 -11.32 4.52 -80.09
CA ASP A 53 -11.75 3.16 -80.46
C ASP A 53 -12.51 2.19 -79.49
N ASN A 54 -13.82 2.10 -79.77
CA ASN A 54 -14.61 0.88 -80.11
C ASN A 54 -15.15 -0.13 -79.07
N ALA A 55 -16.48 -0.19 -79.05
CA ALA A 55 -17.36 -1.35 -79.28
C ALA A 55 -17.78 -2.32 -78.14
N PHE A 56 -19.10 -2.27 -77.85
CA PHE A 56 -20.10 -3.35 -77.66
C PHE A 56 -19.78 -4.57 -76.77
N TYR A 57 -20.62 -4.83 -75.75
CA TYR A 57 -21.64 -5.91 -75.69
C TYR A 57 -22.30 -5.93 -74.29
N GLU A 58 -23.63 -5.86 -74.24
CA GLU A 58 -24.45 -6.23 -73.07
C GLU A 58 -24.65 -7.75 -73.04
N GLU A 59 -24.48 -8.39 -71.87
CA GLU A 59 -25.21 -9.65 -71.58
C GLU A 59 -25.42 -9.84 -70.06
N GLU A 60 -26.69 -10.03 -69.71
CA GLU A 60 -27.24 -10.18 -68.36
C GLU A 60 -26.69 -11.39 -67.59
N ARG A 61 -26.40 -11.22 -66.29
CA ARG A 61 -26.28 -12.33 -65.34
C ARG A 61 -27.30 -12.23 -64.21
N ASN A 62 -28.25 -13.13 -64.31
CA ASN A 62 -29.15 -13.66 -63.28
C ASN A 62 -28.44 -13.83 -61.91
N THR A 63 -28.91 -13.11 -60.88
CA THR A 63 -28.46 -13.30 -59.49
C THR A 63 -29.61 -13.85 -58.65
N ASN A 64 -29.41 -15.07 -58.16
CA ASN A 64 -30.22 -15.65 -57.10
C ASN A 64 -30.14 -14.72 -55.89
N ASN A 65 -31.28 -14.21 -55.41
CA ASN A 65 -31.41 -13.48 -54.15
C ASN A 65 -31.01 -14.37 -52.97
N PHE A 66 -29.71 -14.44 -52.69
CA PHE A 66 -29.17 -15.01 -51.46
C PHE A 66 -29.50 -14.05 -50.32
N ASN A 67 -30.20 -14.52 -49.29
CA ASN A 67 -30.72 -13.72 -48.17
C ASN A 67 -29.62 -13.20 -47.22
N VAL A 68 -28.69 -12.37 -47.71
CA VAL A 68 -27.58 -11.79 -46.93
C VAL A 68 -28.10 -10.90 -45.78
N VAL A 69 -29.26 -10.25 -45.99
CA VAL A 69 -29.90 -9.36 -45.01
C VAL A 69 -30.37 -10.11 -43.75
N ASN A 70 -30.82 -11.36 -43.88
CA ASN A 70 -31.26 -12.16 -42.72
C ASN A 70 -30.08 -12.66 -41.87
N TYR A 71 -28.94 -12.98 -42.50
CA TYR A 71 -27.75 -13.37 -41.76
C TYR A 71 -27.15 -12.18 -41.01
N PHE A 72 -27.11 -11.00 -41.63
CA PHE A 72 -26.61 -9.78 -40.98
C PHE A 72 -27.42 -9.43 -39.73
N SER A 73 -28.75 -9.49 -39.81
CA SER A 73 -29.65 -9.30 -38.66
C SER A 73 -29.41 -10.32 -37.53
N PHE A 74 -29.18 -11.58 -37.88
CA PHE A 74 -28.89 -12.64 -36.91
C PHE A 74 -27.53 -12.44 -36.21
N PHE A 75 -26.48 -12.07 -36.95
CA PHE A 75 -25.17 -11.81 -36.36
C PHE A 75 -25.14 -10.51 -35.55
N LEU A 76 -25.85 -9.47 -35.97
CA LEU A 76 -25.96 -8.20 -35.22
C LEU A 76 -26.68 -8.40 -33.88
N THR A 77 -27.76 -9.20 -33.87
CA THR A 77 -28.46 -9.53 -32.61
C THR A 77 -27.60 -10.38 -31.69
N LEU A 78 -26.85 -11.36 -32.22
CA LEU A 78 -25.93 -12.18 -31.44
C LEU A 78 -24.75 -11.37 -30.87
N PHE A 79 -24.24 -10.40 -31.64
CA PHE A 79 -23.21 -9.46 -31.22
C PHE A 79 -23.69 -8.51 -30.11
N LEU A 80 -24.90 -7.95 -30.25
CA LEU A 80 -25.51 -7.14 -29.19
C LEU A 80 -25.79 -7.96 -27.91
N PHE A 81 -26.24 -9.21 -28.05
CA PHE A 81 -26.40 -10.13 -26.92
C PHE A 81 -25.09 -10.58 -26.28
N ALA A 82 -23.95 -10.52 -27.00
CA ALA A 82 -22.63 -10.80 -26.46
C ALA A 82 -22.01 -9.58 -25.75
N LEU A 83 -22.31 -8.35 -26.19
CA LEU A 83 -21.82 -7.13 -25.53
C LEU A 83 -22.50 -6.87 -24.17
N VAL A 84 -23.77 -7.24 -24.01
CA VAL A 84 -24.51 -7.11 -22.74
C VAL A 84 -23.85 -7.85 -21.58
N PRO A 85 -23.48 -9.15 -21.68
CA PRO A 85 -22.76 -9.84 -20.62
C PRO A 85 -21.36 -9.27 -20.37
N LEU A 86 -20.63 -8.76 -21.39
CA LEU A 86 -19.35 -8.09 -21.18
C LEU A 86 -19.51 -6.78 -20.36
N GLY A 87 -20.52 -5.97 -20.65
CA GLY A 87 -20.84 -4.77 -19.86
C GLY A 87 -21.25 -5.09 -18.41
N ILE A 88 -22.00 -6.18 -18.21
CA ILE A 88 -22.41 -6.66 -16.88
C ILE A 88 -21.21 -7.20 -16.09
N VAL A 89 -20.29 -7.94 -16.73
CA VAL A 89 -19.05 -8.46 -16.11
C VAL A 89 -18.12 -7.31 -15.73
N GLY A 90 -17.95 -6.30 -16.59
CA GLY A 90 -17.18 -5.09 -16.28
C GLY A 90 -17.75 -4.28 -15.10
N ALA A 91 -19.09 -4.23 -14.98
CA ALA A 91 -19.78 -3.62 -13.84
C ALA A 91 -19.68 -4.48 -12.54
N PHE A 92 -19.44 -5.79 -12.67
CA PHE A 92 -19.16 -6.73 -11.58
C PHE A 92 -17.70 -6.64 -11.10
N ALA A 93 -16.75 -6.40 -12.03
CA ALA A 93 -15.32 -6.28 -11.73
C ALA A 93 -14.94 -4.98 -11.01
N LYS A 94 -15.81 -3.97 -11.01
CA LYS A 94 -15.57 -2.71 -10.29
C LYS A 94 -15.69 -2.95 -8.78
N ARG A 95 -14.54 -3.27 -8.16
CA ARG A 95 -14.32 -3.48 -6.71
C ARG A 95 -15.12 -2.43 -5.91
N THR A 96 -16.02 -2.89 -5.03
CA THR A 96 -16.74 -2.02 -4.10
C THR A 96 -15.73 -1.29 -3.21
N LYS A 97 -15.70 0.05 -3.31
CA LYS A 97 -14.94 0.86 -2.35
C LYS A 97 -15.73 0.89 -1.04
N ASN A 98 -15.26 0.14 -0.05
CA ASN A 98 -15.77 0.25 1.32
C ASN A 98 -15.55 1.68 1.84
N GLN A 99 -16.38 2.11 2.79
CA GLN A 99 -16.21 3.40 3.43
C GLN A 99 -14.85 3.40 4.15
N LYS A 100 -13.87 4.13 3.61
CA LYS A 100 -12.61 4.38 4.34
C LYS A 100 -12.94 5.14 5.61
N PHE A 101 -12.37 4.70 6.73
CA PHE A 101 -12.48 5.43 7.98
C PHE A 101 -12.00 6.87 7.80
N LYS A 102 -12.72 7.80 8.42
CA LYS A 102 -12.32 9.20 8.57
C LYS A 102 -12.57 9.58 10.02
N PRO A 103 -11.59 10.13 10.73
CA PRO A 103 -11.82 10.58 12.09
C PRO A 103 -12.85 11.71 12.11
N SER A 104 -13.73 11.70 13.10
CA SER A 104 -14.69 12.77 13.33
C SER A 104 -14.06 13.93 14.10
N VAL A 105 -13.02 13.64 14.87
CA VAL A 105 -12.21 14.60 15.62
C VAL A 105 -10.73 14.27 15.45
N THR A 106 -9.89 15.28 15.22
CA THR A 106 -8.46 15.08 14.92
C THR A 106 -7.52 15.66 15.98
N ASP A 107 -8.00 16.54 16.83
CA ASP A 107 -7.25 17.31 17.84
C ASP A 107 -7.49 16.84 19.28
N GLN A 108 -8.29 15.78 19.47
CA GLN A 108 -8.51 15.18 20.77
C GLN A 108 -7.35 14.27 21.19
N TYR A 109 -7.25 14.08 22.50
CA TYR A 109 -6.33 13.14 23.14
C TYR A 109 -7.12 12.01 23.79
N TYR A 110 -6.62 10.79 23.66
CA TYR A 110 -7.16 9.62 24.33
C TYR A 110 -6.01 8.89 25.01
N ARG A 111 -6.06 8.75 26.34
CA ARG A 111 -4.91 8.31 27.13
C ARG A 111 -4.75 6.79 27.17
N GLU A 112 -5.87 6.07 27.15
CA GLU A 112 -5.88 4.63 27.35
C GLU A 112 -5.57 3.90 26.05
N VAL A 113 -5.09 2.66 26.18
CA VAL A 113 -4.98 1.77 25.02
C VAL A 113 -6.39 1.65 24.41
N PRO A 114 -6.59 1.98 23.13
CA PRO A 114 -7.93 2.18 22.57
C PRO A 114 -8.67 0.87 22.32
N TYR A 115 -8.01 -0.28 22.45
CA TYR A 115 -8.56 -1.59 22.13
C TYR A 115 -7.90 -2.71 22.95
N ASP A 116 -8.73 -3.48 23.66
CA ASP A 116 -8.28 -4.48 24.64
C ASP A 116 -7.94 -5.86 24.02
N HIS A 117 -8.21 -6.05 22.73
CA HIS A 117 -7.79 -7.25 22.00
C HIS A 117 -6.57 -6.93 21.12
N HIS A 118 -6.18 -7.89 20.27
CA HIS A 118 -4.96 -7.75 19.48
C HIS A 118 -5.01 -6.52 18.55
N PHE A 119 -4.03 -5.61 18.65
CA PHE A 119 -3.97 -4.32 17.94
C PHE A 119 -4.25 -4.44 16.43
N LEU A 120 -3.74 -5.50 15.80
CA LEU A 120 -3.88 -5.78 14.38
C LEU A 120 -5.34 -5.93 13.91
N ASN A 121 -6.27 -6.28 14.81
CA ASN A 121 -7.70 -6.33 14.49
C ASN A 121 -8.24 -4.93 14.13
N THR A 122 -7.58 -3.86 14.59
CA THR A 122 -8.01 -2.48 14.34
C THR A 122 -7.58 -1.93 12.98
N GLN A 123 -6.97 -2.75 12.11
CA GLN A 123 -6.46 -2.32 10.79
C GLN A 123 -7.42 -1.48 9.98
N TYR A 124 -8.72 -1.81 9.99
CA TYR A 124 -9.76 -1.04 9.29
C TYR A 124 -9.80 0.45 9.66
N PHE A 125 -9.43 0.79 10.89
CA PHE A 125 -9.45 2.14 11.46
C PHE A 125 -8.07 2.82 11.45
N THR A 126 -7.04 2.14 10.96
CA THR A 126 -5.67 2.69 10.89
C THR A 126 -5.22 2.85 9.44
N ASN A 127 -4.25 3.74 9.23
CA ASN A 127 -3.52 3.85 7.96
C ASN A 127 -2.17 3.12 8.03
N SER A 128 -2.02 2.17 8.95
CA SER A 128 -0.77 1.45 9.14
C SER A 128 -0.45 0.57 7.94
N GLU A 129 0.82 0.52 7.57
CA GLU A 129 1.33 -0.22 6.43
C GLU A 129 2.00 -1.53 6.86
N VAL A 130 2.43 -2.32 5.87
CA VAL A 130 3.09 -3.61 6.12
C VAL A 130 4.35 -3.44 6.97
N SER A 131 5.11 -2.36 6.75
CA SER A 131 6.28 -2.00 7.53
C SER A 131 5.91 -1.77 9.00
N ASP A 132 4.84 -1.02 9.28
CA ASP A 132 4.36 -0.77 10.64
C ASP A 132 3.97 -2.06 11.37
N TRP A 133 3.31 -2.99 10.67
CA TRP A 133 2.93 -4.29 11.25
C TRP A 133 4.16 -5.11 11.61
N ILE A 134 5.15 -5.18 10.71
CA ILE A 134 6.40 -5.90 10.94
C ILE A 134 7.17 -5.25 12.09
N SER A 135 7.28 -3.93 12.12
CA SER A 135 7.94 -3.20 13.20
C SER A 135 7.27 -3.46 14.55
N ALA A 136 5.93 -3.42 14.61
CA ALA A 136 5.17 -3.72 15.83
C ALA A 136 5.44 -5.14 16.34
N PHE A 137 5.45 -6.13 15.45
CA PHE A 137 5.75 -7.52 15.83
C PHE A 137 7.20 -7.70 16.27
N ILE A 138 8.18 -7.07 15.59
CA ILE A 138 9.58 -7.13 16.02
C ILE A 138 9.74 -6.54 17.43
N LEU A 139 9.20 -5.33 17.70
CA LEU A 139 9.30 -4.72 19.03
C LEU A 139 8.56 -5.55 20.09
N LYS A 140 7.41 -6.13 19.75
CA LYS A 140 6.69 -7.07 20.62
C LYS A 140 7.55 -8.28 20.96
N TRP A 141 8.13 -8.93 19.97
CA TRP A 141 8.93 -10.14 20.16
C TRP A 141 10.26 -9.90 20.86
N VAL A 142 10.88 -8.73 20.68
CA VAL A 142 12.02 -8.30 21.50
C VAL A 142 11.58 -8.09 22.95
N SER A 143 10.42 -7.44 23.16
CA SER A 143 9.87 -7.23 24.51
C SER A 143 9.53 -8.53 25.24
N GLU A 144 9.05 -9.53 24.51
CA GLU A 144 8.74 -10.86 25.01
C GLU A 144 9.98 -11.77 25.12
N GLY A 145 11.17 -11.29 24.77
CA GLY A 145 12.41 -12.08 24.80
C GLY A 145 12.48 -13.21 23.76
N ARG A 146 11.65 -13.15 22.71
CA ARG A 146 11.68 -14.12 21.59
C ARG A 146 12.74 -13.79 20.58
N LEU A 147 13.01 -12.50 20.39
CA LEU A 147 14.07 -11.99 19.55
C LEU A 147 15.09 -11.22 20.40
N MET A 148 16.35 -11.32 20.02
CA MET A 148 17.42 -10.48 20.53
C MET A 148 18.01 -9.71 19.36
N ASP A 149 18.06 -8.38 19.47
CA ASP A 149 18.67 -7.55 18.45
C ASP A 149 20.18 -7.76 18.42
N GLN A 150 20.71 -7.84 17.20
CA GLN A 150 22.12 -7.95 16.91
C GLN A 150 22.48 -6.99 15.78
N VAL A 151 23.77 -6.69 15.70
CA VAL A 151 24.32 -5.85 14.64
C VAL A 151 25.06 -6.71 13.66
N GLU A 152 24.65 -6.64 12.39
CA GLU A 152 25.39 -7.20 11.26
C GLU A 152 26.16 -6.05 10.57
N GLU A 153 27.49 -6.16 10.50
CA GLU A 153 28.30 -5.25 9.69
C GLU A 153 28.27 -5.69 8.22
N VAL A 154 27.68 -4.89 7.35
CA VAL A 154 27.59 -5.17 5.91
C VAL A 154 28.40 -4.20 5.07
N GLY A 155 29.02 -4.69 3.99
CA GLY A 155 29.78 -3.88 3.03
C GLY A 155 31.27 -4.22 2.96
N LEU A 156 31.84 -4.16 1.75
CA LEU A 156 33.24 -4.57 1.50
C LEU A 156 34.27 -3.45 1.73
N ILE A 157 33.89 -2.19 1.47
CA ILE A 157 34.79 -1.03 1.53
C ILE A 157 34.30 -0.03 2.59
N PHE A 158 33.01 0.29 2.56
CA PHE A 158 32.33 1.06 3.60
C PHE A 158 31.39 0.12 4.35
N LYS A 159 31.74 -0.19 5.59
CA LYS A 159 30.90 -0.98 6.48
C LYS A 159 29.71 -0.15 6.96
N ARG A 160 28.55 -0.77 7.04
CA ARG A 160 27.31 -0.19 7.58
C ARG A 160 26.70 -1.20 8.52
N ASP A 161 26.13 -0.71 9.60
CA ASP A 161 25.43 -1.56 10.55
C ASP A 161 23.99 -1.81 10.07
N LYS A 162 23.57 -3.06 10.13
CA LYS A 162 22.17 -3.46 9.93
C LYS A 162 21.66 -4.27 11.10
N LEU A 163 20.34 -4.25 11.28
CA LEU A 163 19.67 -5.11 12.25
C LEU A 163 19.72 -6.56 11.77
N ALA A 164 20.20 -7.41 12.66
CA ALA A 164 19.97 -8.84 12.63
C ALA A 164 19.16 -9.25 13.85
N LEU A 165 18.32 -10.27 13.71
CA LEU A 165 17.40 -10.71 14.75
C LEU A 165 17.72 -12.15 15.13
N LYS A 166 18.30 -12.36 16.31
CA LYS A 166 18.55 -13.70 16.84
C LYS A 166 17.28 -14.27 17.44
N ILE A 167 16.86 -15.42 16.96
CA ILE A 167 15.67 -16.15 17.41
C ILE A 167 16.03 -17.01 18.62
N MET A 168 15.35 -16.76 19.74
CA MET A 168 15.58 -17.49 20.98
C MET A 168 14.94 -18.89 20.93
N PRO A 169 15.67 -19.95 21.31
CA PRO A 169 15.21 -21.34 21.22
C PRO A 169 14.16 -21.65 22.30
N ASN A 170 12.88 -21.43 21.99
CA ASN A 170 11.76 -21.76 22.87
C ASN A 170 10.48 -22.07 22.05
N ILE A 171 9.50 -22.73 22.68
CA ILE A 171 8.16 -22.91 22.13
C ILE A 171 7.35 -21.68 22.52
N TRP A 172 7.04 -20.84 21.54
CA TRP A 172 6.29 -19.61 21.76
C TRP A 172 4.82 -19.82 21.43
N GLN A 173 3.93 -19.33 22.29
CA GLN A 173 2.51 -19.24 21.97
C GLN A 173 2.26 -17.91 21.24
N HIS A 174 1.57 -17.99 20.11
CA HIS A 174 1.18 -16.80 19.34
C HIS A 174 -0.19 -16.32 19.82
N ALA A 175 -0.35 -15.01 19.97
CA ALA A 175 -1.60 -14.42 20.43
C ALA A 175 -2.73 -14.63 19.40
N ASN A 176 -2.38 -14.73 18.11
CA ASN A 176 -3.30 -15.09 17.04
C ASN A 176 -2.57 -15.79 15.88
N GLU A 177 -3.36 -16.27 14.92
CA GLU A 177 -2.86 -16.96 13.73
C GLU A 177 -1.96 -16.08 12.84
N LEU A 178 -2.26 -14.78 12.71
CA LEU A 178 -1.48 -13.85 11.87
C LEU A 178 -0.08 -13.61 12.43
N GLU A 179 0.06 -13.52 13.76
CA GLU A 179 1.34 -13.46 14.45
C GLU A 179 2.14 -14.74 14.21
N GLY A 180 1.50 -15.91 14.35
CA GLY A 180 2.14 -17.20 14.11
C GLY A 180 2.62 -17.36 12.66
N GLN A 181 1.79 -16.97 11.69
CA GLN A 181 2.16 -17.01 10.28
C GLN A 181 3.39 -16.13 9.99
N LEU A 182 3.44 -14.89 10.49
CA LEU A 182 4.61 -14.02 10.31
C LEU A 182 5.84 -14.57 11.02
N TRP A 183 5.68 -15.10 12.24
CA TRP A 183 6.75 -15.73 13.00
C TRP A 183 7.36 -16.92 12.25
N ASP A 184 6.53 -17.79 11.67
CA ASP A 184 6.99 -18.94 10.89
C ASP A 184 7.79 -18.50 9.66
N MET A 185 7.36 -17.44 8.96
CA MET A 185 8.13 -16.86 7.85
C MET A 185 9.52 -16.40 8.32
N LEU A 186 9.59 -15.77 9.49
CA LEU A 186 10.81 -15.25 10.11
C LEU A 186 11.78 -16.39 10.48
N VAL A 187 11.26 -17.45 11.10
CA VAL A 187 12.02 -18.66 11.46
C VAL A 187 12.56 -19.38 10.23
N VAL A 188 11.71 -19.58 9.20
CA VAL A 188 12.14 -20.24 7.96
C VAL A 188 13.18 -19.40 7.22
N ALA A 189 13.04 -18.07 7.23
CA ALA A 189 14.00 -17.18 6.59
C ALA A 189 15.38 -17.16 7.29
N ALA A 190 15.41 -17.27 8.62
CA ALA A 190 16.66 -17.32 9.40
C ALA A 190 17.43 -18.62 9.17
N GLY A 191 16.73 -19.74 8.96
CA GLY A 191 17.39 -21.03 8.74
C GLY A 191 18.06 -21.59 10.00
N GLU A 192 19.19 -22.30 9.82
CA GLU A 192 19.79 -23.12 10.88
C GLU A 192 20.51 -22.32 11.97
N ASP A 193 21.13 -21.19 11.62
CA ASP A 193 21.88 -20.35 12.57
C ASP A 193 20.97 -19.51 13.48
N ARG A 194 19.66 -19.45 13.15
CA ARG A 194 18.61 -18.72 13.87
C ARG A 194 18.90 -17.22 14.00
N ILE A 195 19.68 -16.65 13.09
CA ILE A 195 19.94 -15.21 13.04
C ILE A 195 19.36 -14.70 11.73
N LEU A 196 18.24 -13.98 11.81
CA LEU A 196 17.63 -13.40 10.63
C LEU A 196 18.30 -12.08 10.27
N SER A 197 19.00 -12.04 9.14
CA SER A 197 19.38 -10.77 8.51
C SER A 197 18.25 -10.15 7.68
N GLU A 198 18.32 -8.84 7.47
CA GLU A 198 17.45 -8.12 6.52
C GLU A 198 17.51 -8.76 5.11
N LYS A 199 18.70 -9.17 4.68
CA LYS A 199 18.93 -9.77 3.36
C LYS A 199 18.22 -11.11 3.22
N GLU A 200 18.23 -11.93 4.26
CA GLU A 200 17.56 -13.23 4.26
C GLU A 200 16.07 -13.09 4.21
N PHE A 201 15.50 -12.18 5.00
CA PHE A 201 14.06 -12.00 4.99
C PHE A 201 13.57 -11.40 3.66
N ASN A 202 14.30 -10.43 3.10
CA ASN A 202 14.02 -9.94 1.73
C ASN A 202 14.05 -11.07 0.70
N ARG A 203 15.05 -11.96 0.76
CA ARG A 203 15.16 -13.12 -0.14
C ARG A 203 13.97 -14.07 0.05
N TYR A 204 13.56 -14.32 1.28
CA TYR A 204 12.40 -15.13 1.60
C TYR A 204 11.12 -14.53 1.01
N VAL A 205 10.84 -13.26 1.29
CA VAL A 205 9.64 -12.55 0.81
C VAL A 205 9.58 -12.55 -0.71
N LYS A 206 10.71 -12.25 -1.38
CA LYS A 206 10.78 -12.29 -2.85
C LYS A 206 10.46 -13.67 -3.43
N ARG A 207 10.94 -14.75 -2.81
CA ARG A 207 10.70 -16.13 -3.26
C ARG A 207 9.30 -16.63 -2.94
N ASN A 208 8.69 -16.10 -1.87
CA ASN A 208 7.40 -16.54 -1.33
C ASN A 208 6.32 -15.45 -1.45
N ILE A 209 6.41 -14.59 -2.48
CA ILE A 209 5.58 -13.37 -2.58
C ILE A 209 4.07 -13.65 -2.52
N LYS A 210 3.60 -14.76 -3.09
CA LYS A 210 2.19 -15.16 -3.02
C LYS A 210 1.74 -15.45 -1.58
N GLY A 211 2.55 -16.17 -0.82
CA GLY A 211 2.28 -16.48 0.58
C GLY A 211 2.33 -15.23 1.45
N PHE A 212 3.32 -14.37 1.22
CA PHE A 212 3.44 -13.10 1.92
C PHE A 212 2.25 -12.16 1.64
N ASN A 213 1.82 -12.03 0.38
CA ASN A 213 0.61 -11.27 0.03
C ASN A 213 -0.66 -11.88 0.65
N SER A 214 -0.76 -13.21 0.70
CA SER A 214 -1.89 -13.87 1.35
C SER A 214 -1.96 -13.52 2.84
N TRP A 215 -0.81 -13.40 3.51
CA TRP A 215 -0.75 -12.95 4.90
C TRP A 215 -1.16 -11.47 5.02
N THR A 216 -0.63 -10.57 4.18
CA THR A 216 -1.02 -9.14 4.22
C THR A 216 -2.51 -8.93 3.92
N ASP A 217 -3.06 -9.67 2.96
CA ASP A 217 -4.49 -9.63 2.65
C ASP A 217 -5.33 -10.18 3.82
N SER A 218 -4.80 -11.17 4.55
CA SER A 218 -5.47 -11.75 5.71
C SER A 218 -5.55 -10.78 6.88
N VAL A 219 -4.54 -9.91 7.07
CA VAL A 219 -4.59 -8.82 8.06
C VAL A 219 -5.82 -7.93 7.83
N GLU A 220 -5.98 -7.41 6.61
CA GLU A 220 -7.13 -6.55 6.28
C GLU A 220 -8.47 -7.28 6.39
N LYS A 221 -8.51 -8.56 5.97
CA LYS A 221 -9.73 -9.36 5.97
C LYS A 221 -10.16 -9.70 7.40
N GLN A 222 -9.24 -10.15 8.25
CA GLN A 222 -9.52 -10.51 9.63
C GLN A 222 -9.95 -9.28 10.43
N SER A 223 -9.31 -8.12 10.22
CA SER A 223 -9.76 -6.87 10.83
C SER A 223 -11.23 -6.58 10.55
N LYS A 224 -11.66 -6.67 9.28
CA LYS A 224 -13.09 -6.48 8.92
C LYS A 224 -14.01 -7.48 9.62
N ILE A 225 -13.59 -8.75 9.72
CA ILE A 225 -14.37 -9.81 10.38
C ILE A 225 -14.52 -9.51 11.86
N PHE A 226 -13.42 -9.29 12.59
CA PHE A 226 -13.43 -9.01 14.02
C PHE A 226 -14.21 -7.72 14.33
N MET A 227 -13.95 -6.65 13.56
CA MET A 227 -14.64 -5.39 13.77
C MET A 227 -16.15 -5.49 13.49
N THR A 228 -16.59 -6.38 12.60
CA THR A 228 -18.01 -6.67 12.41
C THR A 228 -18.59 -7.50 13.55
N GLN A 229 -17.88 -8.54 13.99
CA GLN A 229 -18.31 -9.41 15.09
C GLN A 229 -18.47 -8.65 16.42
N GLU A 230 -17.62 -7.65 16.66
CA GLU A 230 -17.67 -6.82 17.87
C GLU A 230 -18.57 -5.59 17.76
N GLY A 231 -19.26 -5.42 16.61
CA GLY A 231 -20.23 -4.34 16.38
C GLY A 231 -19.62 -2.96 16.10
N TYR A 232 -18.33 -2.90 15.74
CA TYR A 232 -17.70 -1.67 15.25
C TYR A 232 -18.03 -1.40 13.77
N LEU A 233 -18.26 -2.47 13.00
CA LEU A 233 -18.72 -2.43 11.63
C LEU A 233 -20.05 -3.16 11.49
N GLU A 234 -20.86 -2.74 10.53
CA GLU A 234 -22.10 -3.42 10.16
C GLU A 234 -22.10 -3.73 8.66
N GLU A 235 -22.44 -4.97 8.33
CA GLU A 235 -22.74 -5.37 6.96
C GLU A 235 -24.17 -4.93 6.61
N PHE A 236 -24.32 -4.16 5.54
CA PHE A 236 -25.63 -3.89 4.96
C PHE A 236 -25.64 -4.26 3.48
N THR A 237 -26.83 -4.60 3.01
CA THR A 237 -27.05 -4.99 1.63
C THR A 237 -27.61 -3.81 0.86
N GLU A 238 -26.81 -3.27 -0.05
CA GLU A 238 -27.26 -2.26 -1.01
C GLU A 238 -27.77 -2.96 -2.28
N LYS A 239 -28.92 -2.53 -2.80
CA LYS A 239 -29.36 -2.96 -4.13
C LYS A 239 -28.53 -2.23 -5.18
N ALA A 240 -27.76 -2.97 -5.96
CA ALA A 240 -27.02 -2.46 -7.10
C ALA A 240 -27.66 -2.98 -8.38
N LEU A 241 -28.22 -2.11 -9.22
CA LEU A 241 -29.18 -2.50 -10.26
C LEU A 241 -30.41 -3.26 -9.70
N LYS A 242 -31.51 -3.29 -10.45
CA LYS A 242 -32.82 -3.80 -9.98
C LYS A 242 -32.81 -5.27 -9.48
N PHE A 243 -31.79 -6.06 -9.81
CA PHE A 243 -31.70 -7.49 -9.49
C PHE A 243 -30.43 -7.92 -8.74
N PHE A 244 -29.48 -7.01 -8.47
CA PHE A 244 -28.26 -7.40 -7.75
C PHE A 244 -28.19 -6.74 -6.38
N THR A 245 -27.61 -7.47 -5.45
CA THR A 245 -27.35 -7.02 -4.09
C THR A 245 -25.85 -6.99 -3.87
N ARG A 246 -25.36 -5.99 -3.15
CA ARG A 246 -23.94 -5.82 -2.81
C ARG A 246 -23.83 -5.64 -1.31
N LYS A 247 -22.96 -6.41 -0.69
CA LYS A 247 -22.58 -6.21 0.70
C LYS A 247 -21.64 -5.02 0.78
N LYS A 248 -21.97 -4.07 1.65
CA LYS A 248 -21.12 -2.94 2.02
C LYS A 248 -20.92 -2.96 3.53
N LEU A 249 -19.77 -2.45 3.95
CA LEU A 249 -19.46 -2.21 5.36
C LEU A 249 -19.72 -0.74 5.68
N ASN A 250 -20.49 -0.50 6.73
CA ASN A 250 -20.64 0.81 7.35
C ASN A 250 -19.97 0.81 8.72
N ILE A 251 -19.46 1.98 9.10
CA ILE A 251 -18.90 2.23 10.42
C ILE A 251 -20.06 2.57 11.37
N THR A 252 -20.18 1.84 12.48
CA THR A 252 -21.20 2.13 13.50
C THR A 252 -20.77 3.34 14.35
N GLN A 253 -21.65 3.89 15.18
CA GLN A 253 -21.25 4.91 16.15
C GLN A 253 -20.14 4.40 17.08
N LYS A 254 -20.21 3.13 17.48
CA LYS A 254 -19.17 2.46 18.27
C LYS A 254 -17.85 2.37 17.49
N GLY A 255 -17.89 2.03 16.21
CA GLY A 255 -16.73 2.02 15.32
C GLY A 255 -16.11 3.39 15.12
N GLN A 256 -16.93 4.42 14.97
CA GLN A 256 -16.45 5.80 14.85
C GLN A 256 -15.71 6.21 16.13
N GLN A 257 -16.27 5.92 17.30
CA GLN A 257 -15.64 6.19 18.59
C GLN A 257 -14.31 5.43 18.75
N LEU A 258 -14.24 4.15 18.36
CA LEU A 258 -12.98 3.40 18.38
C LEU A 258 -11.91 4.06 17.50
N GLY A 259 -12.27 4.39 16.26
CA GLY A 259 -11.34 5.05 15.34
C GLY A 259 -10.88 6.42 15.84
N ASP A 260 -11.78 7.22 16.42
CA ASP A 260 -11.43 8.51 17.02
C ASP A 260 -10.52 8.33 18.25
N ASN A 261 -10.78 7.32 19.09
CA ASN A 261 -9.90 6.97 20.21
C ASN A 261 -8.51 6.54 19.75
N ILE A 262 -8.38 5.79 18.64
CA ILE A 262 -7.08 5.42 18.06
C ILE A 262 -6.31 6.68 17.63
N VAL A 263 -6.98 7.62 16.96
CA VAL A 263 -6.36 8.90 16.57
C VAL A 263 -5.97 9.71 17.80
N GLY A 264 -6.86 9.81 18.79
CA GLY A 264 -6.55 10.52 20.04
C GLY A 264 -5.42 9.88 20.83
N PHE A 265 -5.29 8.55 20.78
CA PHE A 265 -4.19 7.83 21.39
C PHE A 265 -2.87 8.07 20.67
N LYS A 266 -2.89 8.12 19.33
CA LYS A 266 -1.74 8.54 18.53
C LYS A 266 -1.27 9.95 18.94
N ASN A 267 -2.20 10.89 19.09
CA ASN A 267 -1.89 12.24 19.54
C ASN A 267 -1.28 12.25 20.95
N TYR A 268 -1.87 11.50 21.87
CA TYR A 268 -1.39 11.40 23.25
C TYR A 268 0.03 10.85 23.33
N LEU A 269 0.36 9.81 22.57
CA LEU A 269 1.72 9.25 22.57
C LEU A 269 2.77 10.21 22.02
N LYS A 270 2.38 11.14 21.15
CA LYS A 270 3.29 12.16 20.59
C LYS A 270 3.49 13.36 21.50
N ASP A 271 2.66 13.55 22.52
CA ASP A 271 2.71 14.70 23.42
C ASP A 271 3.25 14.31 24.81
N PHE A 272 4.49 14.69 25.09
CA PHE A 272 5.18 14.37 26.35
C PHE A 272 4.56 15.05 27.58
N SER A 273 3.89 16.19 27.42
CA SER A 273 3.31 16.92 28.55
C SER A 273 2.21 16.11 29.24
N LEU A 274 1.53 15.25 28.48
CA LEU A 274 0.49 14.36 28.97
C LEU A 274 1.05 13.02 29.48
N LEU A 275 2.24 12.62 29.01
CA LEU A 275 2.93 11.40 29.46
C LEU A 275 3.49 11.55 30.87
N GLU A 276 3.96 12.74 31.27
CA GLU A 276 4.47 13.03 32.62
C GLU A 276 3.42 12.80 33.72
N GLU A 277 2.13 12.92 33.39
CA GLU A 277 1.03 12.68 34.32
C GLU A 277 0.85 11.18 34.68
N ARG A 278 1.50 10.25 33.97
CA ARG A 278 1.60 8.83 34.38
C ARG A 278 2.80 8.73 35.33
N GLY A 279 2.56 8.92 36.62
CA GLY A 279 3.57 8.65 37.65
C GLY A 279 4.25 7.28 37.44
N VAL A 280 5.53 7.19 37.81
CA VAL A 280 6.49 6.06 37.62
C VAL A 280 5.85 4.79 37.04
N SER A 281 5.80 4.73 35.71
CA SER A 281 5.14 3.65 34.98
C SER A 281 5.98 2.38 34.92
N HIS A 282 5.33 1.24 35.12
CA HIS A 282 5.90 -0.09 34.95
C HIS A 282 6.36 -0.34 33.51
N VAL A 283 7.53 -0.96 33.35
CA VAL A 283 8.15 -1.33 32.05
C VAL A 283 7.16 -2.01 31.08
N ALA A 284 6.28 -2.87 31.58
CA ALA A 284 5.28 -3.57 30.77
C ALA A 284 4.32 -2.60 30.04
N LEU A 285 3.96 -1.48 30.67
CA LEU A 285 3.11 -0.47 30.05
C LEU A 285 3.85 0.24 28.92
N TRP A 286 5.13 0.57 29.10
CA TRP A 286 5.96 1.18 28.06
C TRP A 286 6.14 0.26 26.85
N GLN A 287 6.31 -1.04 27.07
CA GLN A 287 6.39 -2.03 25.99
C GLN A 287 5.10 -2.07 25.17
N GLU A 288 3.93 -2.08 25.82
CA GLU A 288 2.64 -2.03 25.13
C GLU A 288 2.45 -0.74 24.33
N LEU A 289 2.77 0.41 24.92
CA LEU A 289 2.71 1.71 24.24
C LEU A 289 3.59 1.74 22.99
N MET A 290 4.80 1.18 23.07
CA MET A 290 5.73 1.12 21.95
C MET A 290 5.28 0.18 20.84
N ILE A 291 4.60 -0.93 21.15
CA ILE A 291 4.00 -1.81 20.14
C ILE A 291 2.93 -1.04 19.35
N TRP A 292 2.06 -0.30 20.03
CA TRP A 292 1.08 0.56 19.38
C TRP A 292 1.73 1.71 18.61
N ALA A 293 2.78 2.32 19.14
CA ALA A 293 3.52 3.37 18.45
C ALA A 293 4.14 2.87 17.14
N ALA A 294 4.73 1.68 17.14
CA ALA A 294 5.23 1.03 15.93
C ALA A 294 4.10 0.69 14.96
N TYR A 295 3.00 0.15 15.46
CA TYR A 295 1.82 -0.15 14.65
C TYR A 295 1.22 1.11 13.99
N MET A 296 1.38 2.28 14.60
CA MET A 296 0.90 3.56 14.06
C MET A 296 1.97 4.36 13.28
N GLY A 297 3.16 3.78 13.08
CA GLY A 297 4.28 4.38 12.35
C GLY A 297 4.96 5.54 13.08
N ILE A 298 4.92 5.58 14.41
CA ILE A 298 5.45 6.68 15.25
C ILE A 298 6.40 6.20 16.37
N ALA A 299 6.93 4.97 16.30
CA ALA A 299 7.77 4.40 17.36
C ALA A 299 8.98 5.26 17.71
N GLU A 300 9.69 5.79 16.71
CA GLU A 300 10.86 6.65 16.94
C GLU A 300 10.48 7.91 17.70
N GLU A 301 9.46 8.64 17.23
CA GLU A 301 8.96 9.86 17.89
C GLU A 301 8.57 9.58 19.35
N VAL A 302 7.81 8.51 19.59
CA VAL A 302 7.32 8.15 20.92
C VAL A 302 8.47 7.78 21.86
N TYR A 303 9.45 6.99 21.40
CA TYR A 303 10.57 6.59 22.26
C TYR A 303 11.44 7.78 22.67
N GLU A 304 11.66 8.75 21.77
CA GLU A 304 12.36 9.99 22.12
C GLU A 304 11.59 10.78 23.19
N GLN A 305 10.25 10.85 23.11
CA GLN A 305 9.45 11.47 24.18
C GLN A 305 9.54 10.69 25.50
N LEU A 306 9.55 9.35 25.45
CA LEU A 306 9.68 8.53 26.65
C LEU A 306 11.00 8.76 27.38
N LYS A 307 12.11 8.97 26.67
CA LYS A 307 13.40 9.29 27.28
C LYS A 307 13.40 10.62 28.04
N ILE A 308 12.62 11.60 27.56
CA ILE A 308 12.47 12.89 28.23
C ILE A 308 11.70 12.72 29.55
N VAL A 309 10.60 11.96 29.52
CA VAL A 309 9.73 11.73 30.69
C VAL A 309 10.37 10.79 31.71
N ASN A 310 11.04 9.74 31.24
CA ASN A 310 11.73 8.76 32.08
C ASN A 310 13.13 8.46 31.49
N PRO A 311 14.19 9.15 31.93
CA PRO A 311 15.54 8.85 31.47
C PRO A 311 16.02 7.42 31.76
N GLN A 312 15.39 6.70 32.72
CA GLN A 312 15.72 5.30 33.01
C GLN A 312 15.18 4.32 31.96
N VAL A 313 14.33 4.79 31.02
CA VAL A 313 13.74 3.96 29.96
C VAL A 313 14.81 3.25 29.11
N GLU A 314 16.00 3.84 28.97
CA GLU A 314 17.12 3.22 28.24
C GLU A 314 17.66 1.95 28.90
N TYR A 315 17.54 1.84 30.24
CA TYR A 315 17.95 0.66 31.00
C TYR A 315 16.81 -0.32 31.24
N GLU A 316 15.58 0.17 31.26
CA GLU A 316 14.38 -0.60 31.53
C GLU A 316 13.82 -1.29 30.28
N MET A 317 13.98 -0.67 29.11
CA MET A 317 13.46 -1.21 27.86
C MET A 317 14.41 -2.24 27.24
N PRO A 318 13.86 -3.27 26.57
CA PRO A 318 14.65 -4.33 25.96
C PRO A 318 15.29 -3.93 24.62
N TYR A 319 15.16 -2.66 24.23
CA TYR A 319 15.71 -2.10 23.00
C TYR A 319 16.06 -0.62 23.19
N SER A 320 16.99 -0.16 22.34
CA SER A 320 17.48 1.22 22.31
C SER A 320 16.82 2.04 21.18
N THR A 321 17.01 3.37 21.16
CA THR A 321 16.68 4.22 19.99
C THR A 321 17.23 3.62 18.69
N ARG A 322 18.47 3.13 18.71
CA ARG A 322 19.11 2.52 17.54
C ARG A 322 18.37 1.28 17.06
N THR A 323 17.96 0.41 17.98
CA THR A 323 17.19 -0.80 17.67
C THR A 323 15.83 -0.45 17.03
N ILE A 324 15.14 0.58 17.54
CA ILE A 324 13.86 1.07 16.99
C ILE A 324 14.04 1.61 15.57
N ILE A 325 15.02 2.48 15.35
CA ILE A 325 15.32 3.04 14.02
C ILE A 325 15.65 1.92 13.03
N MET A 326 16.53 0.99 13.41
CA MET A 326 16.89 -0.11 12.52
C MET A 326 15.74 -1.07 12.26
N THR A 327 14.83 -1.25 13.22
CA THR A 327 13.58 -2.02 13.03
C THR A 327 12.68 -1.37 11.99
N GLY A 328 12.56 -0.04 12.03
CA GLY A 328 11.84 0.73 11.00
C GLY A 328 12.47 0.56 9.61
N TYR A 329 13.80 0.68 9.49
CA TYR A 329 14.48 0.46 8.21
C TYR A 329 14.38 -0.97 7.68
N PHE A 330 14.54 -1.95 8.56
CA PHE A 330 14.36 -3.36 8.24
C PHE A 330 12.97 -3.57 7.63
N ALA A 331 11.92 -3.15 8.34
CA ALA A 331 10.54 -3.36 7.93
C ALA A 331 10.17 -2.63 6.62
N ASN A 332 10.63 -1.38 6.45
CA ASN A 332 10.43 -0.62 5.21
C ASN A 332 11.11 -1.29 4.00
N THR A 333 12.29 -1.89 4.19
CA THR A 333 12.97 -2.63 3.13
C THR A 333 12.16 -3.86 2.71
N ILE A 334 11.54 -4.56 3.66
CA ILE A 334 10.66 -5.70 3.38
C ILE A 334 9.42 -5.28 2.58
N GLN A 335 8.74 -4.22 2.99
CA GLN A 335 7.61 -3.66 2.25
C GLN A 335 8.01 -3.25 0.82
N THR A 336 9.18 -2.61 0.67
CA THR A 336 9.72 -2.23 -0.64
C THR A 336 9.98 -3.47 -1.51
N THR A 337 10.52 -4.54 -0.94
CA THR A 337 10.71 -5.82 -1.64
C THR A 337 9.39 -6.45 -2.03
N GLN A 338 8.37 -6.42 -1.17
CA GLN A 338 7.03 -6.89 -1.52
C GLN A 338 6.48 -6.13 -2.73
N SER A 339 6.48 -4.80 -2.70
CA SER A 339 6.01 -3.96 -3.81
C SER A 339 6.79 -4.22 -5.10
N SER A 340 8.12 -4.35 -5.00
CA SER A 340 8.99 -4.62 -6.16
C SER A 340 8.74 -6.01 -6.76
N ALA A 341 8.58 -7.03 -5.91
CA ALA A 341 8.27 -8.39 -6.34
C ALA A 341 6.91 -8.45 -7.05
N ASN A 342 5.90 -7.77 -6.50
CA ASN A 342 4.57 -7.65 -7.11
C ASN A 342 4.63 -6.98 -8.49
N ALA A 343 5.38 -5.87 -8.63
CA ALA A 343 5.58 -5.22 -9.92
C ALA A 343 6.27 -6.13 -10.94
N SER A 344 7.29 -6.88 -10.52
CA SER A 344 8.02 -7.81 -11.40
C SER A 344 7.21 -9.04 -11.83
N SER A 345 6.20 -9.42 -11.05
CA SER A 345 5.28 -10.51 -11.38
C SER A 345 4.09 -10.08 -12.25
N GLY A 346 3.94 -8.76 -12.47
CA GLY A 346 2.79 -8.12 -13.11
C GLY A 346 2.89 -7.97 -14.62
N GLY A 347 3.09 -9.06 -15.36
CA GLY A 347 2.66 -9.14 -16.75
C GLY A 347 1.16 -9.47 -16.82
N GLY A 348 0.30 -8.45 -16.79
CA GLY A 348 -1.14 -8.58 -17.01
C GLY A 348 -2.01 -8.68 -15.76
N GLY A 349 -2.58 -7.54 -15.34
CA GLY A 349 -3.82 -7.46 -14.56
C GLY A 349 -3.70 -7.58 -13.03
N GLY A 350 -3.73 -6.46 -12.30
CA GLY A 350 -4.10 -6.50 -10.88
C GLY A 350 -3.70 -5.31 -10.00
N SER A 351 -4.67 -4.44 -9.73
CA SER A 351 -4.88 -3.65 -8.50
C SER A 351 -3.71 -2.84 -7.89
N PHE A 352 -3.69 -1.56 -8.24
CA PHE A 352 -3.09 -0.50 -7.43
C PHE A 352 -3.97 -0.27 -6.18
N SER A 353 -3.52 -0.70 -5.00
CA SER A 353 -3.97 -0.09 -3.75
C SER A 353 -3.29 1.27 -3.63
N GLY A 354 -3.96 2.30 -4.13
CA GLY A 354 -3.52 3.68 -3.97
C GLY A 354 -3.47 4.06 -2.49
N GLY A 355 -2.28 3.98 -1.91
CA GLY A 355 -1.87 4.66 -0.69
C GLY A 355 -1.12 5.93 -1.09
N GLY A 356 -1.86 7.02 -1.28
CA GLY A 356 -1.27 8.35 -1.34
C GLY A 356 -1.12 8.85 0.09
N GLY A 357 0.10 8.83 0.61
CA GLY A 357 0.48 9.46 1.87
C GLY A 357 1.33 10.68 1.57
N GLY A 358 0.73 11.87 1.71
CA GLY A 358 1.42 13.14 1.56
C GLY A 358 2.38 13.38 2.73
N ALA A 359 3.61 13.77 2.39
CA ALA A 359 4.53 14.35 3.35
C ALA A 359 4.04 15.76 3.73
N SER A 360 3.46 15.94 4.91
CA SER A 360 3.24 17.27 5.49
C SER A 360 4.40 17.64 6.41
N GLY A 361 5.55 17.94 5.80
CA GLY A 361 6.64 18.67 6.44
C GLY A 361 6.37 20.17 6.39
N GLY A 362 5.43 20.64 7.20
CA GLY A 362 5.11 22.06 7.34
C GLY A 362 6.08 22.76 8.28
N GLY A 363 7.24 23.17 7.76
CA GLY A 363 8.16 24.06 8.47
C GLY A 363 7.63 25.49 8.42
N SER A 364 7.13 26.01 9.55
CA SER A 364 6.89 27.43 9.76
C SER A 364 8.12 28.09 10.38
N GLY A 365 8.53 29.25 9.85
CA GLY A 365 9.49 30.16 10.47
C GLY A 365 10.56 30.61 9.48
N GLY A 366 10.84 31.88 9.24
CA GLY A 366 10.32 33.15 9.73
C GLY A 366 10.84 34.21 8.74
N GLY A 367 10.09 35.26 8.44
CA GLY A 367 10.24 36.52 9.18
C GLY A 367 11.30 37.41 8.53
N THR A 368 10.85 38.29 7.64
CA THR A 368 11.58 39.45 7.13
C THR A 368 12.08 40.34 8.26
N ARG A 369 13.35 40.77 8.23
CA ARG A 369 13.82 42.17 8.20
C ARG A 369 15.22 42.22 7.59
#